data_AF-X1U432-F1
#
_entry.id   AF-X1U432-F1
#
_cell.length_a   1.000
_cell.length_b   1.000
_cell.length_c   1.000
_cell.angle_alpha   90.00
_cell.angle_beta   90.00
_cell.angle_gamma   90.00
#
_symmetry.space_group_name_H-M   'P 1'
#
loop_
_entity.id
_entity.type
_entity.pdbx_description
1 polymer ?
#
loop_
_entity_poly.entity_id
_entity_poly.type
_entity_poly.pdbx_seq_one_letter_code
_entity_poly.pdbx_strand_id
1 'polypeptide(L)'
;MCGIVGYIGKNPAYPVLINGLKKLEYRGYDSAGISVVGEKVKTYKCKGKIEDLEKHIKGKDLNGVIGIGHTRWATHGEPNDINAHPHKSQHGHFIIIHNGIIENYARLKNRLTEKGYKFYTETDTEILANLIEHIYLKGEVSAEQAVRLALRKVIGAYGLVIICADEPEQLIAARKGSPLVIGIGEDEYFIASDATPIVEYTKSVVYLNDNNIAVVTKGELSLKTIDNNVLTPKIQTLDLDIGEIDKGDFEHFMLKEIFEQSRSIQDTFRGRISKERNTIHLGGLHEVMPKLVNARRIIIIGCGTSWHAGCFCPPLNNTLMYWSEFIHMVTLI
;
A
#
# COMPACT_ATOMS: atom_id res chain seq x y z
N MET A 1 -7.24 -6.33 -2.64
CA MET A 1 -6.08 -5.80 -1.88
C MET A 1 -6.50 -4.45 -1.31
N CYS A 2 -6.28 -4.07 -0.06
CA CYS A 2 -6.80 -2.78 0.41
C CYS A 2 -6.05 -1.56 -0.18
N GLY A 3 -6.60 -0.35 -0.06
CA GLY A 3 -5.98 0.92 -0.48
C GLY A 3 -5.64 1.81 0.71
N ILE A 4 -4.44 2.40 0.72
CA ILE A 4 -3.97 3.37 1.72
C ILE A 4 -3.72 4.70 1.03
N VAL A 5 -4.16 5.79 1.67
CA VAL A 5 -3.80 7.17 1.32
C VAL A 5 -3.48 7.93 2.61
N GLY A 6 -2.43 8.74 2.60
CA GLY A 6 -2.05 9.65 3.67
C GLY A 6 -1.56 10.95 3.07
N TYR A 7 -1.81 12.05 3.75
CA TYR A 7 -1.42 13.39 3.31
C TYR A 7 -1.00 14.23 4.50
N ILE A 8 0.10 14.96 4.35
CA ILE A 8 0.56 16.00 5.26
C ILE A 8 1.13 17.15 4.44
N GLY A 9 0.58 18.35 4.60
CA GLY A 9 1.04 19.50 3.83
C GLY A 9 0.33 20.79 4.18
N LYS A 10 0.16 21.66 3.17
CA LYS A 10 -0.47 22.99 3.28
C LYS A 10 -1.92 23.02 2.82
N ASN A 11 -2.32 22.07 1.97
CA ASN A 11 -3.67 22.03 1.39
C ASN A 11 -4.65 21.29 2.33
N PRO A 12 -5.97 21.50 2.18
CA PRO A 12 -6.94 20.68 2.88
C PRO A 12 -6.74 19.19 2.57
N ALA A 13 -6.68 18.34 3.61
CA ALA A 13 -6.41 16.92 3.44
C ALA A 13 -7.58 16.19 2.76
N TYR A 14 -8.82 16.60 3.03
CA TYR A 14 -10.01 15.87 2.59
C TYR A 14 -10.07 15.62 1.07
N PRO A 15 -9.93 16.63 0.18
CA PRO A 15 -9.95 16.39 -1.26
C PRO A 15 -8.84 15.44 -1.73
N VAL A 16 -7.64 15.57 -1.17
CA VAL A 16 -6.49 14.70 -1.48
C VAL A 16 -6.80 13.25 -1.12
N LEU A 17 -7.34 13.02 0.08
CA LEU A 17 -7.70 11.69 0.56
C LEU A 17 -8.78 11.06 -0.31
N ILE A 18 -9.89 11.77 -0.57
CA ILE A 18 -11.01 11.21 -1.36
C ILE A 18 -10.58 10.91 -2.81
N ASN A 19 -9.88 11.84 -3.46
CA ASN A 19 -9.40 11.63 -4.83
C ASN A 19 -8.41 10.46 -4.89
N GLY A 20 -7.52 10.35 -3.91
CA GLY A 20 -6.61 9.23 -3.81
C GLY A 20 -7.34 7.90 -3.59
N LEU A 21 -8.37 7.88 -2.74
CA LEU A 21 -9.14 6.66 -2.48
C LEU A 21 -9.96 6.21 -3.69
N LYS A 22 -10.54 7.14 -4.47
CA LYS A 22 -11.21 6.81 -5.75
C LYS A 22 -10.26 6.10 -6.71
N LYS A 23 -9.01 6.56 -6.79
CA LYS A 23 -7.96 5.92 -7.59
C LYS A 23 -7.52 4.55 -7.06
N LEU A 24 -7.85 4.19 -5.83
CA LEU A 24 -7.56 2.88 -5.23
C LEU A 24 -8.79 1.99 -5.05
N GLU A 25 -9.97 2.43 -5.49
CA GLU A 25 -11.24 1.71 -5.29
C GLU A 25 -11.24 0.34 -6.00
N TYR A 26 -10.51 0.22 -7.12
CA TYR A 26 -10.32 -1.06 -7.82
C TYR A 26 -9.64 -2.13 -6.95
N ARG A 27 -8.95 -1.73 -5.88
CA ARG A 27 -8.27 -2.66 -4.97
C ARG A 27 -9.24 -3.18 -3.90
N GLY A 28 -10.18 -2.35 -3.42
CA GLY A 28 -11.16 -2.70 -2.39
C GLY A 28 -12.33 -1.70 -2.31
N TYR A 29 -13.54 -2.23 -2.13
CA TYR A 29 -14.80 -1.48 -2.22
C TYR A 29 -15.87 -1.95 -1.20
N ASP A 30 -15.48 -2.74 -0.19
CA ASP A 30 -16.41 -3.25 0.82
C ASP A 30 -16.76 -2.20 1.88
N SER A 31 -15.79 -1.35 2.22
CA SER A 31 -15.95 -0.20 3.09
C SER A 31 -14.80 0.79 2.92
N ALA A 32 -15.01 2.02 3.36
CA ALA A 32 -13.99 3.06 3.33
C ALA A 32 -14.09 3.98 4.55
N GLY A 33 -13.02 4.72 4.80
CA GLY A 33 -13.03 5.74 5.84
C GLY A 33 -11.82 6.66 5.77
N ILE A 34 -11.93 7.79 6.45
CA ILE A 34 -10.87 8.78 6.58
C ILE A 34 -10.72 9.25 8.03
N SER A 35 -9.55 9.76 8.36
CA SER A 35 -9.33 10.60 9.54
C SER A 35 -8.60 11.86 9.14
N VAL A 36 -9.08 13.00 9.64
CA VAL A 36 -8.51 14.33 9.39
C VAL A 36 -8.10 14.94 10.73
N VAL A 37 -6.91 15.52 10.77
CA VAL A 37 -6.34 16.20 11.94
C VAL A 37 -6.69 17.69 11.85
N GLY A 38 -7.71 18.11 12.60
CA GLY A 38 -8.02 19.51 12.87
C GLY A 38 -7.65 19.87 14.32
N GLU A 39 -8.50 20.63 15.02
CA GLU A 39 -8.35 20.81 16.49
C GLU A 39 -8.37 19.49 17.27
N LYS A 40 -9.12 18.52 16.76
CA LYS A 40 -9.17 17.12 17.20
C LYS A 40 -9.18 16.23 15.99
N VAL A 41 -8.67 15.00 16.14
CA VAL A 41 -8.73 14.00 15.07
C VAL A 41 -10.18 13.53 14.88
N LYS A 42 -10.74 13.80 13.71
CA LYS A 42 -12.10 13.38 13.32
C LYS A 42 -12.00 12.19 12.39
N THR A 43 -12.81 11.17 12.64
CA THR A 43 -12.80 9.91 11.89
C THR A 43 -14.20 9.63 11.38
N TYR A 44 -14.31 9.33 10.09
CA TYR A 44 -15.56 9.00 9.43
C TYR A 44 -15.37 7.71 8.64
N LYS A 45 -16.33 6.80 8.77
CA LYS A 45 -16.26 5.46 8.19
C LYS A 45 -17.62 5.07 7.66
N CYS A 46 -17.65 4.36 6.54
CA CYS A 46 -18.87 3.93 5.90
C CYS A 46 -18.65 2.59 5.18
N LYS A 47 -19.57 1.66 5.37
CA LYS A 47 -19.72 0.47 4.54
C LYS A 47 -20.13 0.89 3.12
N GLY A 48 -19.55 0.21 2.13
CA GLY A 48 -19.82 0.47 0.72
C GLY A 48 -18.67 1.21 0.04
N LYS A 49 -19.03 1.88 -1.06
CA LYS A 49 -18.09 2.51 -1.99
C LYS A 49 -17.66 3.89 -1.49
N ILE A 50 -16.71 4.51 -2.19
CA ILE A 50 -16.28 5.89 -1.85
C ILE A 50 -17.42 6.89 -1.96
N GLU A 51 -18.34 6.71 -2.90
CA GLU A 51 -19.52 7.57 -3.04
C GLU A 51 -20.43 7.56 -1.80
N ASP A 52 -20.53 6.41 -1.12
CA ASP A 52 -21.32 6.28 0.11
C ASP A 52 -20.67 7.04 1.26
N LEU A 53 -19.33 6.96 1.35
CA LEU A 53 -18.54 7.75 2.30
C LEU A 53 -18.69 9.26 2.05
N GLU A 54 -18.63 9.71 0.79
CA GLU A 54 -18.83 11.13 0.43
C GLU A 54 -20.22 11.64 0.85
N LYS A 55 -21.26 10.84 0.61
CA LYS A 55 -22.63 11.15 1.06
C LYS A 55 -22.72 11.23 2.60
N HIS A 56 -22.09 10.28 3.30
CA HIS A 56 -22.08 10.22 4.76
C HIS A 56 -21.38 11.43 5.41
N ILE A 57 -20.31 11.92 4.78
CA ILE A 57 -19.47 13.00 5.30
C ILE A 57 -20.00 14.40 4.90
N LYS A 58 -20.96 14.48 3.98
CA LYS A 58 -21.51 15.77 3.54
C LYS A 58 -21.97 16.64 4.72
N GLY A 59 -21.43 17.85 4.79
CA GLY A 59 -21.75 18.83 5.86
C GLY A 59 -21.06 18.56 7.21
N LYS A 60 -20.14 17.59 7.30
CA LYS A 60 -19.29 17.38 8.47
C LYS A 60 -18.06 18.30 8.41
N ASP A 61 -17.48 18.57 9.57
CA ASP A 61 -16.26 19.36 9.66
C ASP A 61 -15.03 18.50 9.32
N LEU A 62 -14.36 18.89 8.23
CA LEU A 62 -13.19 18.24 7.65
C LEU A 62 -12.00 19.20 7.59
N ASN A 63 -12.00 20.23 8.43
CA ASN A 63 -10.90 21.18 8.50
C ASN A 63 -9.65 20.49 9.04
N GLY A 64 -8.59 20.49 8.24
CA GLY A 64 -7.29 19.91 8.57
C GLY A 64 -6.43 19.73 7.33
N VAL A 65 -5.11 19.78 7.54
CA VAL A 65 -4.09 19.66 6.48
C VAL A 65 -3.27 18.37 6.60
N ILE A 66 -3.64 17.52 7.55
CA ILE A 66 -3.05 16.19 7.77
C ILE A 66 -4.21 15.20 7.85
N GLY A 67 -4.05 14.05 7.22
CA GLY A 67 -5.03 12.98 7.33
C GLY A 67 -4.61 11.69 6.67
N ILE A 68 -5.42 10.67 6.92
CA ILE A 68 -5.25 9.32 6.38
C ILE A 68 -6.60 8.80 5.90
N GLY A 69 -6.59 7.95 4.87
CA GLY A 69 -7.76 7.37 4.25
C GLY A 69 -7.50 5.92 3.86
N HIS A 70 -8.55 5.10 3.88
CA HIS A 70 -8.46 3.68 3.57
C HIS A 70 -9.65 3.16 2.78
N THR A 71 -9.37 2.27 1.83
CA THR A 71 -10.38 1.41 1.20
C THR A 71 -10.13 -0.04 1.58
N ARG A 72 -11.19 -0.74 1.95
CA ARG A 72 -11.09 -2.08 2.52
C ARG A 72 -11.63 -3.13 1.56
N TRP A 73 -10.87 -4.21 1.44
CA TRP A 73 -11.32 -5.53 1.01
C TRP A 73 -11.31 -6.43 2.24
N ALA A 74 -12.47 -6.83 2.75
CA ALA A 74 -12.57 -7.49 4.04
C ALA A 74 -11.99 -8.92 3.99
N THR A 75 -10.99 -9.20 4.82
CA THR A 75 -10.44 -10.56 5.04
C THR A 75 -10.79 -11.14 6.41
N HIS A 76 -10.89 -10.30 7.44
CA HIS A 76 -11.32 -10.64 8.79
C HIS A 76 -12.48 -9.75 9.22
N GLY A 77 -13.56 -10.33 9.74
CA GLY A 77 -14.76 -9.59 10.14
C GLY A 77 -15.57 -9.06 8.95
N GLU A 78 -16.89 -9.07 9.09
CA GLU A 78 -17.78 -8.65 8.01
C GLU A 78 -17.60 -7.15 7.64
N PRO A 79 -17.91 -6.76 6.39
CA PRO A 79 -17.98 -5.36 6.01
C PRO A 79 -19.09 -4.61 6.77
N ASN A 80 -18.68 -3.71 7.66
CA ASN A 80 -19.52 -2.75 8.38
C ASN A 80 -18.71 -1.51 8.79
N ASP A 81 -19.38 -0.48 9.29
CA ASP A 81 -18.76 0.79 9.70
C ASP A 81 -17.75 0.61 10.85
N ILE A 82 -17.98 -0.38 11.72
CA ILE A 82 -17.14 -0.67 12.89
C ILE A 82 -15.79 -1.27 12.45
N ASN A 83 -15.82 -2.26 11.55
CA ASN A 83 -14.65 -2.95 11.00
C ASN A 83 -13.95 -2.17 9.87
N ALA A 84 -14.59 -1.13 9.33
CA ALA A 84 -13.93 -0.19 8.44
C ALA A 84 -12.76 0.49 9.14
N HIS A 85 -11.71 0.77 8.37
CA HIS A 85 -10.59 1.59 8.80
C HIS A 85 -10.94 3.08 8.60
N PRO A 86 -10.28 4.03 9.29
CA PRO A 86 -9.21 3.86 10.29
C PRO A 86 -9.67 3.30 11.65
N HIS A 87 -8.82 2.51 12.32
CA HIS A 87 -9.05 2.05 13.68
C HIS A 87 -8.43 2.99 14.70
N LYS A 88 -9.12 3.19 15.83
CA LYS A 88 -8.61 3.93 16.98
C LYS A 88 -8.17 2.96 18.06
N SER A 89 -7.10 3.29 18.78
CA SER A 89 -6.79 2.64 20.05
C SER A 89 -7.83 3.01 21.12
N GLN A 90 -7.90 2.22 22.20
CA GLN A 90 -8.92 2.33 23.24
C GLN A 90 -9.06 3.73 23.83
N HIS A 91 -7.96 4.39 24.13
CA HIS A 91 -7.96 5.74 24.71
C HIS A 91 -7.85 6.83 23.64
N GLY A 92 -7.79 6.45 22.36
CA GLY A 92 -7.79 7.36 21.22
C GLY A 92 -6.43 7.97 20.89
N HIS A 93 -5.34 7.53 21.53
CA HIS A 93 -3.99 8.06 21.25
C HIS A 93 -3.52 7.75 19.84
N PHE A 94 -3.89 6.60 19.27
CA PHE A 94 -3.45 6.17 17.94
C PHE A 94 -4.62 5.92 17.01
N ILE A 95 -4.50 6.41 15.79
CA ILE A 95 -5.43 6.15 14.69
C ILE A 95 -4.63 5.55 13.54
N ILE A 96 -4.99 4.33 13.12
CA ILE A 96 -4.18 3.57 12.16
C ILE A 96 -5.00 3.05 10.99
N ILE A 97 -4.38 3.03 9.82
CA ILE A 97 -4.84 2.30 8.64
C ILE A 97 -3.81 1.23 8.26
N HIS A 98 -4.29 0.08 7.82
CA HIS A 98 -3.49 -1.12 7.67
C HIS A 98 -3.86 -1.91 6.40
N ASN A 99 -2.83 -2.30 5.64
CA ASN A 99 -2.92 -3.28 4.56
C ASN A 99 -2.03 -4.47 4.89
N GLY A 100 -2.63 -5.62 5.18
CA GLY A 100 -1.88 -6.82 5.55
C GLY A 100 -2.65 -7.67 6.53
N ILE A 101 -1.95 -8.58 7.19
CA ILE A 101 -2.50 -9.48 8.20
C ILE A 101 -1.49 -9.59 9.34
N ILE A 102 -1.93 -9.31 10.55
CA ILE A 102 -1.19 -9.54 11.80
C ILE A 102 -1.47 -10.97 12.26
N GLU A 103 -0.63 -11.93 11.86
CA GLU A 103 -0.87 -13.36 12.05
C GLU A 103 -0.92 -13.77 13.53
N ASN A 104 -0.18 -13.07 14.39
CA ASN A 104 -0.17 -13.35 15.84
C ASN A 104 -1.18 -12.51 16.64
N TYR A 105 -2.21 -11.96 15.99
CA TYR A 105 -3.22 -11.10 16.63
C TYR A 105 -3.88 -11.75 17.85
N ALA A 106 -4.22 -13.04 17.80
CA ALA A 106 -4.90 -13.73 18.91
C ALA A 106 -4.06 -13.74 20.19
N ARG A 107 -2.75 -13.99 20.07
CA ARG A 107 -1.81 -13.95 21.19
C ARG A 107 -1.67 -12.54 21.74
N LEU A 108 -1.63 -11.53 20.87
CA LEU A 108 -1.53 -10.13 21.27
C LEU A 108 -2.80 -9.65 21.98
N LYS A 109 -3.98 -10.02 21.45
CA LYS A 109 -5.30 -9.73 22.02
C LYS A 109 -5.39 -10.23 23.46
N ASN A 110 -5.08 -11.51 23.70
CA ASN A 110 -5.15 -12.10 25.03
C ASN A 110 -4.31 -11.32 26.06
N ARG A 111 -3.06 -10.97 25.71
CA ARG A 111 -2.16 -10.21 26.60
C ARG A 111 -2.62 -8.78 26.86
N LEU A 112 -3.33 -8.16 25.92
CA LEU A 112 -3.89 -6.81 26.09
C LEU A 112 -5.17 -6.85 26.92
N THR A 113 -6.01 -7.87 26.74
CA THR A 113 -7.22 -8.10 27.57
C THR A 113 -6.85 -8.25 29.04
N GLU A 114 -5.80 -9.03 29.36
CA GLU A 114 -5.26 -9.16 30.73
C GLU A 114 -4.84 -7.82 31.35
N LYS A 115 -4.53 -6.82 30.51
CA LYS A 115 -4.12 -5.47 30.92
C LYS A 115 -5.28 -4.47 30.93
N GLY A 116 -6.52 -4.95 30.76
CA GLY A 116 -7.73 -4.13 30.81
C GLY A 116 -8.14 -3.51 29.47
N TYR A 117 -7.53 -3.92 28.35
CA TYR A 117 -7.98 -3.47 27.04
C TYR A 117 -9.28 -4.18 26.61
N LYS A 118 -10.19 -3.41 26.04
CA LYS A 118 -11.43 -3.85 25.41
C LYS A 118 -11.31 -3.71 23.90
N PHE A 119 -11.96 -4.62 23.19
CA PHE A 119 -11.94 -4.69 21.73
C PHE A 119 -13.37 -4.57 21.23
N TYR A 120 -13.56 -3.69 20.25
CA TYR A 120 -14.87 -3.35 19.69
C TYR A 120 -15.02 -3.84 18.25
N THR A 121 -13.92 -4.24 17.61
CA THR A 121 -13.92 -4.74 16.24
C THR A 121 -13.49 -6.20 16.18
N GLU A 122 -13.69 -6.80 15.01
CA GLU A 122 -13.23 -8.14 14.69
C GLU A 122 -11.91 -8.12 13.89
N THR A 123 -11.21 -6.98 13.91
CA THR A 123 -10.03 -6.76 13.06
C THR A 123 -8.74 -6.91 13.85
N ASP A 124 -7.77 -7.52 13.21
CA ASP A 124 -6.38 -7.59 13.66
C ASP A 124 -5.74 -6.20 13.81
N THR A 125 -6.19 -5.24 13.01
CA THR A 125 -5.77 -3.84 13.06
C THR A 125 -6.08 -3.16 14.40
N GLU A 126 -7.25 -3.36 15.02
CA GLU A 126 -7.55 -2.75 16.34
C GLU A 126 -6.56 -3.24 17.41
N ILE A 127 -6.17 -4.51 17.33
CA ILE A 127 -5.18 -5.11 18.24
C ILE A 127 -3.81 -4.45 18.11
N LEU A 128 -3.40 -4.12 16.89
CA LEU A 128 -2.17 -3.38 16.66
C LEU A 128 -2.25 -1.96 17.22
N ALA A 129 -3.35 -1.24 17.02
CA ALA A 129 -3.54 0.10 17.58
C ALA A 129 -3.41 0.11 19.10
N ASN A 130 -4.07 -0.84 19.78
CA ASN A 130 -4.00 -1.01 21.22
C ASN A 130 -2.61 -1.44 21.72
N LEU A 131 -1.89 -2.27 20.94
CA LEU A 131 -0.51 -2.64 21.27
C LEU A 131 0.43 -1.42 21.25
N ILE A 132 0.30 -0.56 20.24
CA ILE A 132 1.10 0.67 20.12
C ILE A 132 0.78 1.60 21.29
N GLU A 133 -0.50 1.84 21.57
CA GLU A 133 -0.94 2.65 22.71
C GLU A 133 -0.40 2.13 24.04
N HIS A 134 -0.46 0.81 24.26
CA HIS A 134 0.06 0.21 25.49
C HIS A 134 1.55 0.48 25.70
N ILE A 135 2.34 0.41 24.63
CA ILE A 135 3.80 0.65 24.70
C ILE A 135 4.08 2.15 24.88
N TYR A 136 3.34 3.02 24.19
CA TYR A 136 3.45 4.47 24.31
C TYR A 136 3.22 4.92 25.75
N LEU A 137 2.09 4.52 26.36
CA LEU A 137 1.72 4.93 27.72
C LEU A 137 2.63 4.31 28.78
N LYS A 138 2.99 3.03 28.65
CA LYS A 138 3.83 2.36 29.65
C LYS A 138 5.30 2.78 29.56
N GLY A 139 5.76 3.08 28.36
CA GLY A 139 7.15 3.42 28.09
C GLY A 139 7.47 4.91 28.30
N GLU A 140 6.45 5.78 28.26
CA GLU A 140 6.64 7.24 28.21
C GLU A 140 7.60 7.62 27.06
N VAL A 141 7.37 7.04 25.89
CA VAL A 141 8.20 7.15 24.69
C VAL A 141 7.47 7.89 23.59
N SER A 142 8.18 8.40 22.59
CA SER A 142 7.52 9.02 21.43
C SER A 142 6.70 8.02 20.60
N ALA A 143 5.75 8.54 19.82
CA ALA A 143 4.92 7.77 18.90
C ALA A 143 5.75 6.89 17.95
N GLU A 144 6.82 7.44 17.36
CA GLU A 144 7.76 6.68 16.50
C GLU A 144 8.32 5.46 17.25
N GLN A 145 8.80 5.67 18.48
CA GLN A 145 9.41 4.62 19.28
C GLN A 145 8.37 3.56 19.68
N ALA A 146 7.17 3.98 20.07
CA ALA A 146 6.07 3.06 20.40
C ALA A 146 5.70 2.17 19.21
N VAL A 147 5.56 2.76 18.01
CA VAL A 147 5.30 2.02 16.77
C VAL A 147 6.41 1.00 16.51
N ARG A 148 7.68 1.43 16.55
CA ARG A 148 8.83 0.55 16.32
C ARG A 148 8.87 -0.63 17.28
N LEU A 149 8.67 -0.38 18.58
CA LEU A 149 8.67 -1.41 19.61
C LEU A 149 7.48 -2.36 19.50
N ALA A 150 6.31 -1.87 19.06
CA ALA A 150 5.14 -2.70 18.77
C ALA A 150 5.41 -3.65 17.60
N LEU A 151 5.96 -3.14 16.50
CA LEU A 151 6.23 -3.91 15.29
C LEU A 151 7.26 -5.03 15.50
N ARG A 152 8.17 -4.89 16.47
CA ARG A 152 9.08 -5.99 16.87
C ARG A 152 8.36 -7.20 17.48
N LYS A 153 7.11 -7.02 17.92
CA LYS A 153 6.27 -8.08 18.50
C LYS A 153 5.27 -8.64 17.50
N VAL A 154 5.17 -8.06 16.31
CA VAL A 154 4.21 -8.41 15.27
C VAL A 154 4.79 -9.47 14.33
N ILE A 155 3.97 -10.46 13.99
CA ILE A 155 4.25 -11.46 12.96
C ILE A 155 3.22 -11.28 11.83
N GLY A 156 3.66 -11.41 10.59
CA GLY A 156 2.85 -11.20 9.39
C GLY A 156 3.36 -10.07 8.51
N ALA A 157 2.45 -9.52 7.70
CA ALA A 157 2.70 -8.47 6.74
C ALA A 157 1.84 -7.25 7.06
N TYR A 158 2.36 -6.06 6.82
CA TYR A 158 1.68 -4.80 7.07
C TYR A 158 2.22 -3.68 6.18
N GLY A 159 1.32 -2.82 5.72
CA GLY A 159 1.58 -1.46 5.27
C GLY A 159 0.73 -0.57 6.15
N LEU A 160 1.35 0.37 6.86
CA LEU A 160 0.72 1.15 7.91
C LEU A 160 0.90 2.63 7.67
N VAL A 161 -0.14 3.40 7.96
CA VAL A 161 -0.03 4.85 8.19
C VAL A 161 -0.77 5.18 9.47
N ILE A 162 -0.12 5.94 10.35
CA ILE A 162 -0.48 6.10 11.74
C ILE A 162 -0.47 7.58 12.10
N ILE A 163 -1.54 8.03 12.76
CA ILE A 163 -1.64 9.32 13.44
C ILE A 163 -1.54 9.06 14.95
N CYS A 164 -0.76 9.88 15.64
CA CYS A 164 -0.84 10.01 17.10
C CYS A 164 -1.60 11.29 17.44
N ALA A 165 -2.65 11.20 18.26
CA ALA A 165 -3.47 12.36 18.63
C ALA A 165 -2.71 13.37 19.51
N ASP A 166 -1.71 12.90 20.27
CA ASP A 166 -0.87 13.76 21.14
C ASP A 166 0.34 14.34 20.41
N GLU A 167 0.74 13.74 19.29
CA GLU A 167 1.79 14.25 18.40
C GLU A 167 1.20 14.47 16.98
N PRO A 168 0.26 15.42 16.81
CA PRO A 168 -0.59 15.53 15.61
C PRO A 168 0.12 16.05 14.36
N GLU A 169 1.33 16.60 14.50
CA GLU A 169 2.09 17.21 13.39
C GLU A 169 2.94 16.23 12.59
N GLN A 170 2.70 14.93 12.75
CA GLN A 170 3.43 13.89 12.02
C GLN A 170 2.51 12.75 11.55
N LEU A 171 2.94 12.09 10.48
CA LEU A 171 2.45 10.78 10.06
C LEU A 171 3.58 9.76 10.15
N ILE A 172 3.29 8.60 10.73
CA ILE A 172 4.23 7.48 10.80
C ILE A 172 3.78 6.42 9.82
N ALA A 173 4.64 6.09 8.85
CA ALA A 173 4.44 5.03 7.89
C ALA A 173 5.39 3.86 8.16
N ALA A 174 4.90 2.62 8.05
CA ALA A 174 5.73 1.43 8.24
C ALA A 174 5.35 0.32 7.27
N ARG A 175 6.35 -0.42 6.79
CA ARG A 175 6.17 -1.47 5.79
C ARG A 175 6.85 -2.78 6.16
N LYS A 176 6.16 -3.89 5.89
CA LYS A 176 6.70 -5.25 5.77
C LYS A 176 5.77 -6.08 4.88
N GLY A 177 6.21 -6.49 3.69
CA GLY A 177 5.44 -7.37 2.79
C GLY A 177 4.24 -6.74 2.08
N SER A 178 3.76 -5.55 2.48
CA SER A 178 2.70 -4.80 1.79
C SER A 178 3.26 -3.51 1.20
N PRO A 179 2.96 -3.17 -0.07
CA PRO A 179 3.57 -2.02 -0.73
C PRO A 179 3.17 -0.70 -0.06
N LEU A 180 4.15 0.21 0.04
CA LEU A 180 3.96 1.56 0.53
C LEU A 180 4.98 2.48 -0.14
N VAL A 181 4.49 3.60 -0.66
CA VAL A 181 5.27 4.61 -1.40
C VAL A 181 4.96 6.00 -0.83
N ILE A 182 6.00 6.83 -0.74
CA ILE A 182 5.90 8.22 -0.29
C ILE A 182 6.19 9.15 -1.46
N GLY A 183 5.24 10.01 -1.81
CA GLY A 183 5.41 11.10 -2.76
C GLY A 183 5.95 12.35 -2.06
N ILE A 184 6.90 13.02 -2.70
CA ILE A 184 7.52 14.26 -2.23
C ILE A 184 7.04 15.41 -3.12
N GLY A 185 6.18 16.27 -2.57
CA GLY A 185 5.71 17.50 -3.23
C GLY A 185 6.44 18.74 -2.73
N GLU A 186 5.87 19.92 -2.99
CA GLU A 186 6.37 21.20 -2.51
C GLU A 186 5.83 21.51 -1.10
N ASP A 187 6.64 21.24 -0.08
CA ASP A 187 6.28 21.35 1.36
C ASP A 187 5.10 20.45 1.76
N GLU A 188 4.93 19.33 1.06
CA GLU A 188 3.89 18.35 1.32
C GLU A 188 4.36 16.95 0.96
N TYR A 189 3.75 15.97 1.62
CA TYR A 189 4.04 14.57 1.40
C TYR A 189 2.75 13.77 1.25
N PHE A 190 2.80 12.80 0.36
CA PHE A 190 1.72 11.87 0.06
C PHE A 190 2.19 10.48 0.43
N ILE A 191 1.34 9.66 1.04
CA ILE A 191 1.67 8.27 1.37
C ILE A 191 0.60 7.40 0.75
N ALA A 192 0.97 6.39 -0.03
CA ALA A 192 -0.03 5.52 -0.63
C ALA A 192 0.47 4.08 -0.78
N SER A 193 -0.46 3.13 -0.87
CA SER A 193 -0.12 1.72 -1.16
C SER A 193 0.26 1.48 -2.62
N ASP A 194 -0.01 2.44 -3.50
CA ASP A 194 0.29 2.43 -4.94
C ASP A 194 0.69 3.85 -5.36
N ALA A 195 1.44 4.01 -6.45
CA ALA A 195 1.88 5.32 -6.92
C ALA A 195 0.76 6.15 -7.58
N THR A 196 -0.30 5.51 -8.07
CA THR A 196 -1.39 6.14 -8.82
C THR A 196 -2.02 7.37 -8.14
N PRO A 197 -2.31 7.36 -6.82
CA PRO A 197 -2.84 8.54 -6.11
C PRO A 197 -1.87 9.72 -6.05
N ILE A 198 -0.57 9.46 -6.23
CA ILE A 198 0.52 10.43 -6.03
C ILE A 198 0.87 11.16 -7.33
N VAL A 199 0.78 10.47 -8.48
CA VAL A 199 1.25 10.97 -9.79
C VAL A 199 0.66 12.34 -10.18
N GLU A 200 -0.56 12.65 -9.75
CA GLU A 200 -1.21 13.94 -10.00
C GLU A 200 -0.56 15.11 -9.24
N TYR A 201 0.08 14.83 -8.11
CA TYR A 201 0.69 15.84 -7.25
C TYR A 201 2.21 15.91 -7.39
N THR A 202 2.87 14.77 -7.63
CA THR A 202 4.32 14.71 -7.80
C THR A 202 4.78 13.46 -8.54
N LYS A 203 5.86 13.60 -9.32
CA LYS A 203 6.57 12.47 -9.93
C LYS A 203 7.71 11.94 -9.05
N SER A 204 8.06 12.63 -7.96
CA SER A 204 9.16 12.25 -7.07
C SER A 204 8.64 11.35 -5.95
N VAL A 205 9.11 10.10 -5.92
CA VAL A 205 8.67 9.11 -4.93
C VAL A 205 9.82 8.38 -4.23
N VAL A 206 9.54 7.88 -3.03
CA VAL A 206 10.40 6.99 -2.27
C VAL A 206 9.61 5.71 -1.97
N TYR A 207 10.06 4.59 -2.53
CA TYR A 207 9.51 3.28 -2.18
C TYR A 207 10.13 2.80 -0.87
N LEU A 208 9.29 2.52 0.12
CA LEU A 208 9.76 1.95 1.38
C LEU A 208 10.15 0.50 1.18
N ASN A 209 11.19 0.01 1.86
CA ASN A 209 11.52 -1.41 1.90
C ASN A 209 10.90 -2.07 3.14
N ASP A 210 11.00 -3.39 3.21
CA ASP A 210 10.57 -4.12 4.39
C ASP A 210 11.36 -3.69 5.64
N ASN A 211 10.64 -3.63 6.76
CA ASN A 211 11.09 -3.14 8.06
C ASN A 211 11.53 -1.66 8.06
N ASN A 212 11.17 -0.90 7.03
CA ASN A 212 11.36 0.56 7.03
C ASN A 212 10.20 1.22 7.80
N ILE A 213 10.56 2.27 8.53
CA ILE A 213 9.67 3.20 9.21
C ILE A 213 10.03 4.59 8.71
N ALA A 214 9.05 5.29 8.17
CA ALA A 214 9.17 6.69 7.78
C ALA A 214 8.35 7.54 8.76
N VAL A 215 8.96 8.61 9.25
CA VAL A 215 8.28 9.67 9.99
C VAL A 215 8.25 10.89 9.10
N VAL A 216 7.06 11.39 8.84
CA VAL A 216 6.84 12.51 7.94
C VAL A 216 6.22 13.65 8.74
N THR A 217 6.88 14.80 8.74
CA THR A 217 6.39 16.04 9.34
C THR A 217 6.23 17.10 8.24
N LYS A 218 5.85 18.33 8.60
CA LYS A 218 5.87 19.47 7.67
C LYS A 218 7.32 19.77 7.29
N GLY A 219 7.72 19.37 6.08
CA GLY A 219 9.03 19.68 5.50
C GLY A 219 10.11 18.62 5.73
N GLU A 220 9.95 17.66 6.64
CA GLU A 220 10.96 16.63 6.92
C GLU A 220 10.42 15.21 6.68
N LEU A 221 11.21 14.42 5.95
CA LEU A 221 11.04 12.98 5.80
C LEU A 221 12.23 12.26 6.45
N SER A 222 11.99 11.62 7.58
CA SER A 222 12.97 10.80 8.29
C SER A 222 12.71 9.33 7.99
N LEU A 223 13.73 8.58 7.58
CA LEU A 223 13.62 7.16 7.26
C LEU A 223 14.55 6.35 8.16
N LYS A 224 14.01 5.32 8.81
CA LYS A 224 14.76 4.43 9.69
C LYS A 224 14.34 2.98 9.49
N THR A 225 15.16 2.06 9.98
CA THR A 225 14.77 0.66 10.15
C THR A 225 14.02 0.46 11.46
N ILE A 226 13.34 -0.69 11.59
CA ILE A 226 12.78 -1.16 12.87
C ILE A 226 13.83 -1.30 13.99
N ASP A 227 15.11 -1.33 13.64
CA ASP A 227 16.23 -1.37 14.57
C ASP A 227 16.82 0.00 14.89
N ASN A 228 16.16 1.08 14.47
CA ASN A 228 16.57 2.47 14.69
C ASN A 228 17.83 2.90 13.92
N ASN A 229 18.23 2.15 12.89
CA ASN A 229 19.29 2.59 11.99
C ASN A 229 18.70 3.59 10.98
N VAL A 230 19.30 4.78 10.89
CA VAL A 230 18.91 5.84 9.94
C VAL A 230 19.24 5.40 8.51
N LEU A 231 18.33 5.69 7.59
CA LEU A 231 18.45 5.37 6.17
C LEU A 231 18.35 6.66 5.35
N THR A 232 19.08 6.71 4.23
CA THR A 232 18.93 7.78 3.24
C THR A 232 17.80 7.43 2.25
N PRO A 233 16.77 8.27 2.10
CA PRO A 233 15.71 8.06 1.12
C PRO A 233 16.28 8.04 -0.31
N LYS A 234 15.91 7.02 -1.10
CA LYS A 234 16.23 6.95 -2.52
C LYS A 234 15.07 7.48 -3.33
N ILE A 235 15.16 8.75 -3.75
CA ILE A 235 14.14 9.40 -4.58
C ILE A 235 14.22 8.83 -6.00
N GLN A 236 13.08 8.41 -6.52
CA GLN A 236 12.88 7.92 -7.88
C GLN A 236 11.87 8.82 -8.59
N THR A 237 12.08 9.04 -9.88
CA THR A 237 11.11 9.74 -10.73
C THR A 237 10.19 8.73 -11.39
N LEU A 238 8.88 8.90 -11.23
CA LEU A 238 7.87 8.07 -11.88
C LEU A 238 7.80 8.38 -13.38
N ASP A 239 7.85 7.32 -14.17
CA ASP A 239 7.60 7.33 -15.62
C ASP A 239 6.15 6.92 -15.92
N LEU A 240 5.20 7.49 -15.15
CA LEU A 240 3.76 7.27 -15.31
C LEU A 240 3.13 8.58 -15.80
N ASP A 241 2.37 8.49 -16.89
CA ASP A 241 1.56 9.60 -17.38
C ASP A 241 0.11 9.45 -16.92
N ILE A 242 -0.47 10.55 -16.45
CA ILE A 242 -1.82 10.60 -15.85
C ILE A 242 -2.89 10.05 -16.80
N GLY A 243 -2.75 10.28 -18.11
CA GLY A 243 -3.69 9.79 -19.12
C GLY A 243 -3.74 8.27 -19.26
N GLU A 244 -2.70 7.53 -18.86
CA GLU A 244 -2.70 6.07 -18.90
C GLU A 244 -3.59 5.47 -17.81
N ILE A 245 -3.91 6.24 -16.77
CA ILE A 245 -4.62 5.81 -15.57
C ILE A 245 -6.11 6.23 -15.56
N ASP A 246 -6.54 7.02 -16.55
CA ASP A 246 -7.94 7.41 -16.74
C ASP A 246 -8.65 6.41 -17.68
N LYS A 247 -9.98 6.36 -17.63
CA LYS A 247 -10.82 5.67 -18.63
C LYS A 247 -10.81 6.39 -19.99
N GLY A 248 -10.51 7.69 -20.02
CA GLY A 248 -10.57 8.48 -21.25
C GLY A 248 -11.97 8.42 -21.87
N ASP A 249 -12.05 8.17 -23.18
CA ASP A 249 -13.32 8.09 -23.92
C ASP A 249 -14.07 6.76 -23.75
N PHE A 250 -13.57 5.82 -22.94
CA PHE A 250 -14.19 4.51 -22.75
C PHE A 250 -15.16 4.49 -21.57
N GLU A 251 -16.22 3.69 -21.69
CA GLU A 251 -17.23 3.53 -20.64
C GLU A 251 -16.64 2.89 -19.36
N HIS A 252 -15.80 1.87 -19.52
CA HIS A 252 -15.21 1.08 -18.45
C HIS A 252 -13.72 0.75 -18.74
N PHE A 253 -12.91 0.60 -17.68
CA PHE A 253 -11.48 0.27 -17.80
C PHE A 253 -11.22 -1.02 -18.59
N MET A 254 -12.03 -2.07 -18.39
CA MET A 254 -11.87 -3.33 -19.13
C MET A 254 -11.97 -3.13 -20.65
N LEU A 255 -12.88 -2.25 -21.11
CA LEU A 255 -13.03 -1.95 -22.53
C LEU A 255 -11.81 -1.19 -23.05
N LYS A 256 -11.36 -0.16 -22.33
CA LYS A 256 -10.11 0.57 -22.63
C LYS A 256 -8.94 -0.38 -22.78
N GLU A 257 -8.69 -1.22 -21.77
CA GLU A 257 -7.56 -2.15 -21.73
C GLU A 257 -7.59 -3.17 -22.88
N ILE A 258 -8.78 -3.64 -23.30
CA ILE A 258 -8.93 -4.51 -24.48
C ILE A 258 -8.55 -3.77 -25.76
N PHE A 259 -9.01 -2.53 -25.94
CA PHE A 259 -8.72 -1.75 -27.15
C PHE A 259 -7.26 -1.27 -27.21
N GLU A 260 -6.63 -1.05 -26.05
CA GLU A 260 -5.23 -0.64 -25.93
C GLU A 260 -4.22 -1.79 -26.05
N GLN A 261 -4.66 -3.04 -26.24
CA GLN A 261 -3.76 -4.19 -26.37
C GLN A 261 -2.72 -4.02 -27.49
N SER A 262 -3.12 -3.42 -28.62
CA SER A 262 -2.22 -3.19 -29.76
C SER A 262 -1.02 -2.30 -29.37
N ARG A 263 -1.27 -1.19 -28.68
CA ARG A 263 -0.25 -0.29 -28.13
C ARG A 263 0.56 -0.98 -27.02
N SER A 264 -0.11 -1.66 -26.10
CA SER A 264 0.54 -2.36 -24.97
C SER A 264 1.54 -3.42 -25.44
N ILE A 265 1.23 -4.13 -26.53
CA ILE A 265 2.14 -5.08 -27.18
C ILE A 265 3.34 -4.34 -27.79
N GLN A 266 3.13 -3.20 -28.47
CA GLN A 266 4.23 -2.39 -29.01
C GLN A 266 5.15 -1.87 -27.92
N ASP A 267 4.59 -1.37 -26.81
CA ASP A 267 5.35 -0.90 -25.65
C ASP A 267 6.13 -2.03 -24.96
N THR A 268 5.58 -3.26 -24.97
CA THR A 268 6.29 -4.47 -24.52
C THR A 268 7.51 -4.78 -25.40
N PHE A 269 7.50 -4.44 -26.69
CA PHE A 269 8.65 -4.65 -27.58
C PHE A 269 9.61 -3.45 -27.67
N ARG A 270 9.17 -2.26 -27.27
CA ARG A 270 9.92 -1.01 -27.39
C ARG A 270 11.29 -1.11 -26.71
N GLY A 271 12.34 -0.84 -27.48
CA GLY A 271 13.74 -0.94 -27.03
C GLY A 271 14.26 -2.36 -26.79
N ARG A 272 13.44 -3.40 -26.98
CA ARG A 272 13.80 -4.81 -26.77
C ARG A 272 14.01 -5.60 -28.06
N ILE A 273 13.53 -5.10 -29.20
CA ILE A 273 13.74 -5.71 -30.52
C ILE A 273 14.53 -4.73 -31.40
N SER A 274 15.60 -5.20 -32.05
CA SER A 274 16.37 -4.38 -32.99
C SER A 274 15.51 -3.91 -34.17
N LYS A 275 15.90 -2.81 -34.82
CA LYS A 275 15.17 -2.28 -36.00
C LYS A 275 15.06 -3.32 -37.13
N GLU A 276 16.10 -4.13 -37.31
CA GLU A 276 16.18 -5.21 -38.28
C GLU A 276 15.46 -6.50 -37.81
N ARG A 277 14.94 -6.50 -36.58
CA ARG A 277 14.22 -7.62 -35.92
C ARG A 277 15.02 -8.93 -35.86
N ASN A 278 16.34 -8.81 -35.89
CA ASN A 278 17.28 -9.94 -35.84
C ASN A 278 17.84 -10.22 -34.44
N THR A 279 17.67 -9.28 -33.49
CA THR A 279 18.22 -9.39 -32.14
C THR A 279 17.21 -8.91 -31.10
N ILE A 280 17.23 -9.58 -29.95
CA ILE A 280 16.41 -9.28 -28.77
C ILE A 280 17.34 -8.84 -27.65
N HIS A 281 17.04 -7.68 -27.04
CA HIS A 281 17.80 -7.11 -25.95
C HIS A 281 16.91 -6.98 -24.71
N LEU A 282 17.18 -7.81 -23.70
CA LEU A 282 16.52 -7.74 -22.40
C LEU A 282 17.49 -7.12 -21.39
N GLY A 283 17.61 -5.79 -21.40
CA GLY A 283 18.59 -5.07 -20.58
C GLY A 283 18.52 -5.41 -19.09
N GLY A 284 17.29 -5.56 -18.55
CA GLY A 284 17.08 -5.96 -17.15
C GLY A 284 17.53 -7.39 -16.81
N LEU A 285 17.83 -8.23 -17.80
CA LEU A 285 18.35 -9.58 -17.61
C LEU A 285 19.84 -9.69 -17.94
N HIS A 286 20.50 -8.63 -18.44
CA HIS A 286 21.86 -8.70 -18.96
C HIS A 286 22.86 -9.32 -17.97
N GLU A 287 22.81 -8.90 -16.70
CA GLU A 287 23.70 -9.41 -15.65
C GLU A 287 23.44 -10.87 -15.26
N VAL A 288 22.22 -11.36 -15.50
CA VAL A 288 21.79 -12.72 -15.11
C VAL A 288 21.72 -13.69 -16.29
N MET A 289 21.82 -13.22 -17.54
CA MET A 289 21.76 -14.06 -18.73
C MET A 289 22.74 -15.24 -18.71
N PRO A 290 24.02 -15.09 -18.31
CA PRO A 290 24.94 -16.22 -18.23
C PRO A 290 24.48 -17.31 -17.26
N LYS A 291 23.79 -16.94 -16.17
CA LYS A 291 23.21 -17.90 -15.22
C LYS A 291 21.95 -18.55 -15.78
N LEU A 292 21.09 -17.78 -16.45
CA LEU A 292 19.86 -18.28 -17.07
C LEU A 292 20.13 -19.33 -18.15
N VAL A 293 21.13 -19.09 -19.02
CA VAL A 293 21.53 -20.04 -20.07
C VAL A 293 22.01 -21.39 -19.50
N ASN A 294 22.61 -21.37 -18.31
CA ASN A 294 23.14 -22.56 -17.64
C ASN A 294 22.20 -23.16 -16.61
N ALA A 295 21.01 -22.59 -16.40
CA ALA A 295 20.03 -23.21 -15.50
C ALA A 295 19.68 -24.63 -16.01
N ARG A 296 19.12 -25.47 -15.16
CA ARG A 296 18.65 -26.81 -15.56
C ARG A 296 17.14 -26.95 -15.50
N ARG A 297 16.48 -25.96 -14.93
CA ARG A 297 15.05 -25.95 -14.63
C ARG A 297 14.57 -24.51 -14.55
N ILE A 298 13.41 -24.26 -15.14
CA ILE A 298 12.68 -22.99 -15.00
C ILE A 298 11.40 -23.30 -14.25
N ILE A 299 11.13 -22.53 -13.20
CA ILE A 299 9.90 -22.65 -12.41
C ILE A 299 9.09 -21.38 -12.64
N ILE A 300 7.87 -21.53 -13.16
CA ILE A 300 6.93 -20.43 -13.37
C ILE A 300 5.87 -20.51 -12.27
N ILE A 301 5.68 -19.42 -11.54
CA ILE A 301 4.74 -19.31 -10.43
C ILE A 301 3.80 -18.14 -10.74
N GLY A 302 2.49 -18.39 -10.65
CA GLY A 302 1.46 -17.39 -10.84
C GLY A 302 0.09 -17.90 -10.36
N CYS A 303 -0.87 -16.99 -10.23
CA CYS A 303 -2.26 -17.31 -9.86
C CYS A 303 -3.22 -16.72 -10.92
N GLY A 304 -4.38 -17.36 -11.13
CA GLY A 304 -5.43 -16.89 -12.04
C GLY A 304 -4.92 -16.66 -13.49
N THR A 305 -5.23 -15.51 -14.08
CA THR A 305 -4.83 -15.18 -15.47
C THR A 305 -3.31 -15.17 -15.68
N SER A 306 -2.51 -14.84 -14.65
CA SER A 306 -1.04 -14.90 -14.75
C SER A 306 -0.53 -16.34 -14.85
N TRP A 307 -1.18 -17.28 -14.16
CA TRP A 307 -0.91 -18.71 -14.31
C TRP A 307 -1.28 -19.18 -15.73
N HIS A 308 -2.41 -18.73 -16.26
CA HIS A 308 -2.80 -19.02 -17.65
C HIS A 308 -1.76 -18.50 -18.66
N ALA A 309 -1.21 -17.29 -18.48
CA ALA A 309 -0.13 -16.78 -19.31
C ALA A 309 1.11 -17.69 -19.26
N GLY A 310 1.45 -18.21 -18.08
CA GLY A 310 2.50 -19.21 -17.90
C GLY A 310 2.22 -20.54 -18.62
N CYS A 311 0.95 -20.97 -18.67
CA CYS A 311 0.52 -22.15 -19.44
C CYS A 311 0.58 -21.94 -20.95
N PHE A 312 0.22 -20.74 -21.41
CA PHE A 312 0.16 -20.37 -22.82
C PHE A 312 1.53 -20.07 -23.41
N CYS A 313 2.53 -19.75 -22.57
CA CYS A 313 3.91 -19.78 -22.99
C CYS A 313 4.16 -21.20 -23.51
N PRO A 314 4.25 -21.41 -24.84
CA PRO A 314 4.47 -22.74 -25.37
C PRO A 314 5.73 -23.24 -24.69
N PRO A 315 5.80 -24.51 -24.29
CA PRO A 315 7.06 -25.01 -23.82
C PRO A 315 8.04 -24.68 -24.95
N LEU A 316 9.16 -24.02 -24.61
CA LEU A 316 10.25 -23.62 -25.51
C LEU A 316 10.92 -24.89 -26.05
N ASN A 317 10.13 -25.82 -26.59
CA ASN A 317 10.34 -27.24 -26.39
C ASN A 317 10.80 -27.96 -27.64
N ASN A 318 10.94 -27.32 -28.79
CA ASN A 318 11.45 -28.04 -29.95
C ASN A 318 12.21 -27.22 -30.99
N THR A 319 12.43 -25.91 -30.80
CA THR A 319 13.01 -25.12 -31.89
C THR A 319 14.03 -24.05 -31.53
N LEU A 320 14.15 -23.60 -30.27
CA LEU A 320 15.04 -22.46 -29.95
C LEU A 320 16.01 -22.69 -28.77
N MET A 321 15.70 -23.54 -27.79
CA MET A 321 16.66 -23.98 -26.77
C MET A 321 16.25 -25.37 -26.22
N TYR A 322 17.21 -26.25 -25.94
CA TYR A 322 16.99 -27.61 -25.41
C TYR A 322 16.57 -27.62 -23.92
N TRP A 323 15.43 -27.01 -23.58
CA TRP A 323 14.86 -27.05 -22.22
C TRP A 323 13.72 -28.05 -22.08
N SER A 324 13.66 -29.03 -22.98
CA SER A 324 12.43 -29.73 -23.34
C SER A 324 11.79 -30.59 -22.26
N GLU A 325 12.49 -30.84 -21.15
CA GLU A 325 12.03 -31.73 -20.08
C GLU A 325 11.84 -31.06 -18.71
N PHE A 326 12.02 -29.73 -18.58
CA PHE A 326 12.28 -29.15 -17.24
C PHE A 326 11.53 -27.85 -16.88
N ILE A 327 10.48 -27.45 -17.59
CA ILE A 327 9.61 -26.34 -17.15
C ILE A 327 8.54 -26.90 -16.22
N HIS A 328 8.60 -26.53 -14.94
CA HIS A 328 7.60 -26.94 -13.94
C HIS A 328 6.77 -25.74 -13.54
N MET A 329 5.45 -25.89 -13.63
CA MET A 329 4.52 -24.87 -13.19
C MET A 329 4.04 -25.21 -11.78
N VAL A 330 4.13 -24.25 -10.86
CA VAL A 330 3.68 -24.44 -9.48
C VAL A 330 2.49 -23.52 -9.25
N THR A 331 1.34 -24.11 -8.96
CA THR A 331 0.16 -23.39 -8.49
C THR A 331 0.32 -23.11 -7.01
N LEU A 332 0.33 -21.84 -6.63
CA LEU A 332 0.08 -21.44 -5.24
C LEU A 332 -1.45 -21.41 -5.07
N ILE A 333 -1.98 -22.33 -4.25
CA ILE A 333 -3.39 -22.36 -3.84
C ILE A 333 -3.59 -21.37 -2.71
#